data_AF-A0A0U1KNF4-F1
#
_entry.id   AF-A0A0U1KNF4-F1
#
_cell.length_a   1.000
_cell.length_b   1.000
_cell.length_c   1.000
_cell.angle_alpha   90.00
_cell.angle_beta   90.00
_cell.angle_gamma   90.00
#
_symmetry.space_group_name_H-M   'P 1'
#
loop_
_entity.id
_entity.type
_entity.pdbx_description
1 polymer ?
#
loop_
_entity_poly.entity_id
_entity_poly.type
_entity_poly.pdbx_seq_one_letter_code
_entity_poly.pdbx_strand_id
1 'polypeptide(L)'
;MTNTTTLMIEYNINGIGVINSKFYGLASELFQDKSLDVQHHLNTINQLGAIRYIHNGAHYTRYEYVLLQIMLINLLKDEGRMNLGSKKDFREILDKEKNEDEIINVTAAELLQLIVLYGNMGYFKDTFSSNKVWFHLLKNNSLGIRTLFRKGLRGKSKNLLDKIIENADFHKVQWLNTLYLFSRENRYNKYRIVCEEILENILDLKTNQFLEIYSKLRKVSYIVMDSHFSHIPISVDFQNVLFDKKLFVDEVNKKISGLMSIFDRMNDLLEDTLYLENNAILIGAKRARELYQQIQDLSEGSSNWPNSISSITELVRENQSPLQSEKELSKVSIPWDRDVNLSITYFVNERKFFPKDVFQEELNKSKYLGGQCHVGIVYAPDHSKYRTVYAISEGLAGLSRIKKTLRIVNNAAIDFLRYKNHAKKQVNNGETHEVIIKKLITYIFRNILVKDYFCEFNYHDISESFIIVNGNKNAQENVKKAHEKFCELYPYDKDGKHEINTIFKSLEEMEYRGLYIIYTGSLRFINEENKSVCEVDGIILTPNNQEHFIRVIEAKKLKGKRSRSTQAIKQLEEQFIPVLSKNLSIVKRKFENYGAEIQVKRP
;
A
#
# COMPACT_ATOMS: atom_id res chain seq x y z
N MET A 1 23.53 -22.74 39.98
CA MET A 1 23.36 -23.39 38.67
C MET A 1 21.88 -23.33 38.30
N THR A 2 21.46 -22.32 37.56
CA THR A 2 20.09 -22.23 37.04
C THR A 2 20.00 -23.10 35.80
N ASN A 3 19.13 -24.12 35.82
CA ASN A 3 18.83 -24.94 34.65
C ASN A 3 18.44 -24.01 33.50
N THR A 4 19.27 -23.93 32.45
CA THR A 4 18.92 -23.19 31.23
C THR A 4 17.78 -23.90 30.54
N THR A 5 16.56 -23.42 30.77
CA THR A 5 15.34 -23.87 30.12
C THR A 5 15.55 -23.77 28.61
N THR A 6 15.45 -24.92 27.96
CA THR A 6 15.62 -25.05 26.51
C THR A 6 14.41 -25.80 25.99
N LEU A 7 13.72 -25.22 25.04
CA LEU A 7 12.59 -25.84 24.35
C LEU A 7 13.00 -26.17 22.93
N MET A 8 12.76 -27.40 22.50
CA MET A 8 12.91 -27.82 21.11
C MET A 8 11.53 -28.09 20.52
N ILE A 9 11.29 -27.54 19.34
CA ILE A 9 10.07 -27.75 18.56
C ILE A 9 10.48 -28.31 17.21
N GLU A 10 10.00 -29.51 16.92
CA GLU A 10 10.03 -30.08 15.58
C GLU A 10 8.68 -29.77 14.90
N TYR A 11 8.73 -29.16 13.72
CA TYR A 11 7.52 -28.80 12.99
C TYR A 11 7.74 -28.97 11.48
N ASN A 12 6.76 -29.53 10.78
CA ASN A 12 6.79 -29.66 9.33
C ASN A 12 6.06 -28.47 8.69
N ILE A 13 6.81 -27.52 8.13
CA ILE A 13 6.20 -26.45 7.33
C ILE A 13 5.93 -27.00 5.93
N ASN A 14 4.67 -26.98 5.51
CA ASN A 14 4.28 -27.51 4.20
C ASN A 14 5.11 -26.88 3.07
N GLY A 15 5.66 -27.72 2.20
CA GLY A 15 6.50 -27.34 1.06
C GLY A 15 7.88 -26.75 1.37
N ILE A 16 8.24 -26.59 2.65
CA ILE A 16 9.60 -26.24 3.09
C ILE A 16 10.29 -27.48 3.70
N GLY A 17 9.57 -28.23 4.53
CA GLY A 17 10.03 -29.43 5.20
C GLY A 17 10.09 -29.32 6.72
N VAL A 18 10.73 -30.31 7.36
CA VAL A 18 10.87 -30.38 8.81
C VAL A 18 11.93 -29.39 9.30
N ILE A 19 11.51 -28.48 10.18
CA ILE A 19 12.39 -27.54 10.86
C ILE A 19 12.51 -27.89 12.34
N ASN A 20 13.69 -27.63 12.89
CA ASN A 20 14.02 -27.86 14.29
C ASN A 20 14.38 -26.54 14.95
N SER A 21 13.44 -26.00 15.74
CA SER A 21 13.56 -24.68 16.36
C SER A 21 13.81 -24.83 17.85
N LYS A 22 14.98 -24.37 18.30
CA LYS A 22 15.45 -24.45 19.69
C LYS A 22 15.44 -23.08 20.34
N PHE A 23 14.57 -22.88 21.32
CA PHE A 23 14.49 -21.66 22.13
C PHE A 23 15.42 -21.75 23.34
N TYR A 24 16.04 -20.63 23.70
CA TYR A 24 17.01 -20.54 24.80
C TYR A 24 16.55 -19.57 25.89
N GLY A 25 16.81 -19.92 27.15
CA GLY A 25 16.73 -18.99 28.29
C GLY A 25 15.38 -18.27 28.39
N LEU A 26 15.43 -16.95 28.47
CA LEU A 26 14.28 -16.06 28.53
C LEU A 26 13.31 -16.25 27.35
N ALA A 27 13.82 -16.53 26.15
CA ALA A 27 12.95 -16.77 25.00
C ALA A 27 12.15 -18.08 25.16
N SER A 28 12.78 -19.12 25.72
CA SER A 28 12.09 -20.38 26.06
C SER A 28 11.05 -20.18 27.15
N GLU A 29 11.42 -19.47 28.23
CA GLU A 29 10.52 -19.15 29.34
C GLU A 29 9.28 -18.38 28.86
N LEU A 30 9.48 -17.35 28.03
CA LEU A 30 8.41 -16.54 27.48
C LEU A 30 7.47 -17.34 26.58
N PHE A 31 8.03 -18.15 25.69
CA PHE A 31 7.25 -18.94 24.74
C PHE A 31 6.35 -19.98 25.45
N GLN A 32 6.83 -20.53 26.57
CA GLN A 32 6.11 -21.53 27.38
C GLN A 32 5.16 -20.92 28.41
N ASP A 33 5.09 -19.59 28.54
CA ASP A 33 4.24 -18.96 29.53
C ASP A 33 2.76 -19.15 29.20
N LYS A 34 2.10 -20.02 29.96
CA LYS A 34 0.69 -20.38 29.80
C LYS A 34 -0.28 -19.21 29.88
N SER A 35 0.09 -18.14 30.57
CA SER A 35 -0.82 -16.99 30.71
C SER A 35 -0.74 -16.06 29.51
N LEU A 36 0.43 -15.96 28.85
CA LEU A 36 0.54 -15.23 27.59
C LEU A 36 0.09 -16.06 26.39
N ASP A 37 0.15 -17.40 26.52
CA ASP A 37 -0.27 -18.37 25.51
C ASP A 37 0.26 -18.05 24.10
N VAL A 38 1.55 -17.69 24.05
CA VAL A 38 2.22 -17.16 22.86
C VAL A 38 2.09 -18.13 21.68
N GLN A 39 2.24 -19.43 21.94
CA GLN A 39 2.12 -20.46 20.92
C GLN A 39 0.73 -20.48 20.28
N HIS A 40 -0.34 -20.54 21.07
CA HIS A 40 -1.70 -20.55 20.52
C HIS A 40 -1.97 -19.26 19.75
N HIS A 41 -1.63 -18.10 20.33
CA HIS A 41 -1.82 -16.80 19.71
C HIS A 41 -1.17 -16.73 18.31
N LEU A 42 0.11 -17.12 18.18
CA LEU A 42 0.82 -17.13 16.91
C LEU A 42 0.22 -18.09 15.88
N ASN A 43 -0.37 -19.21 16.31
CA ASN A 43 -1.05 -20.18 15.43
C ASN A 43 -2.37 -19.64 14.87
N THR A 44 -3.02 -18.70 15.56
CA THR A 44 -4.31 -18.15 15.11
C THR A 44 -4.18 -16.94 14.19
N ILE A 45 -2.98 -16.38 14.04
CA ILE A 45 -2.74 -15.19 13.22
C ILE A 45 -2.08 -15.59 11.92
N ASN A 46 -2.75 -15.29 10.80
CA ASN A 46 -2.17 -15.46 9.47
C ASN A 46 -1.15 -14.35 9.21
N GLN A 47 0.03 -14.71 8.69
CA GLN A 47 1.11 -13.75 8.48
C GLN A 47 0.72 -12.63 7.51
N LEU A 48 0.07 -13.02 6.40
CA LEU A 48 -0.40 -12.11 5.35
C LEU A 48 -1.75 -11.43 5.66
N GLY A 49 -2.34 -11.72 6.84
CA GLY A 49 -3.55 -11.07 7.33
C GLY A 49 -4.69 -11.07 6.32
N ALA A 50 -5.20 -9.89 5.98
CA ALA A 50 -6.34 -9.74 5.06
C ALA A 50 -6.04 -10.19 3.60
N ILE A 51 -4.77 -10.30 3.20
CA ILE A 51 -4.39 -10.69 1.83
C ILE A 51 -4.88 -12.11 1.50
N ARG A 52 -4.97 -12.99 2.49
CA ARG A 52 -5.46 -14.37 2.34
C ARG A 52 -6.87 -14.49 1.77
N TYR A 53 -7.68 -13.44 1.87
CA TYR A 53 -9.02 -13.42 1.28
C TYR A 53 -9.02 -13.15 -0.22
N ILE A 54 -7.89 -12.68 -0.77
CA ILE A 54 -7.64 -12.57 -2.21
C ILE A 54 -6.93 -13.84 -2.70
N HIS A 55 -5.93 -14.28 -1.92
CA HIS A 55 -5.05 -15.40 -2.26
C HIS A 55 -5.28 -16.55 -1.29
N ASN A 56 -6.11 -17.52 -1.67
CA ASN A 56 -6.45 -18.68 -0.84
C ASN A 56 -5.25 -19.62 -0.53
N GLY A 57 -4.07 -19.39 -1.11
CA GLY A 57 -2.85 -20.09 -0.72
C GLY A 57 -2.14 -19.47 0.50
N ALA A 58 -2.43 -18.19 0.79
CA ALA A 58 -1.71 -17.36 1.74
C ALA A 58 -2.18 -17.56 3.20
N HIS A 59 -2.25 -18.82 3.65
CA HIS A 59 -2.84 -19.20 4.94
C HIS A 59 -1.83 -19.59 6.03
N TYR A 60 -0.52 -19.48 5.75
CA TYR A 60 0.47 -19.77 6.78
C TYR A 60 0.42 -18.75 7.92
N THR A 61 0.78 -19.23 9.09
CA THR A 61 0.61 -18.55 10.38
C THR A 61 1.89 -17.82 10.80
N ARG A 62 1.74 -16.89 11.74
CA ARG A 62 2.91 -16.28 12.41
C ARG A 62 3.72 -17.32 13.18
N TYR A 63 3.11 -18.42 13.60
CA TYR A 63 3.81 -19.51 14.27
C TYR A 63 4.88 -20.13 13.37
N GLU A 64 4.51 -20.54 12.16
CA GLU A 64 5.45 -21.10 11.17
C GLU A 64 6.56 -20.09 10.83
N TYR A 65 6.20 -18.83 10.65
CA TYR A 65 7.13 -17.73 10.39
C TYR A 65 8.13 -17.50 11.53
N VAL A 66 7.67 -17.56 12.78
CA VAL A 66 8.52 -17.44 13.96
C VAL A 66 9.45 -18.66 14.05
N LEU A 67 8.93 -19.88 13.94
CA LEU A 67 9.76 -21.09 14.03
C LEU A 67 10.88 -21.10 12.98
N LEU A 68 10.60 -20.69 11.74
CA LEU A 68 11.60 -20.58 10.68
C LEU A 68 12.73 -19.59 11.05
N GLN A 69 12.38 -18.41 11.56
CA GLN A 69 13.37 -17.42 12.02
C GLN A 69 14.21 -17.98 13.19
N ILE A 70 13.57 -18.68 14.14
CA ILE A 70 14.27 -19.27 15.28
C ILE A 70 15.25 -20.36 14.82
N MET A 71 14.84 -21.21 13.87
CA MET A 71 15.71 -22.22 13.27
C MET A 71 16.91 -21.58 12.55
N LEU A 72 16.70 -20.49 11.80
CA LEU A 72 17.81 -19.74 11.19
C LEU A 72 18.76 -19.14 12.23
N ILE A 73 18.24 -18.63 13.36
CA ILE A 73 19.08 -18.16 14.49
C ILE A 73 19.87 -19.33 15.08
N ASN A 74 19.27 -20.52 15.21
CA ASN A 74 19.97 -21.71 15.68
C ASN A 74 21.11 -22.09 14.74
N LEU A 75 20.87 -22.05 13.44
CA LEU A 75 21.90 -22.30 12.43
C LEU A 75 23.09 -21.34 12.58
N LEU A 76 22.84 -20.03 12.71
CA LEU A 76 23.92 -19.05 12.90
C LEU A 76 24.70 -19.29 14.21
N LYS A 77 23.99 -19.70 15.27
CA LYS A 77 24.60 -19.97 16.58
C LYS A 77 25.49 -21.22 16.54
N ASP A 78 25.01 -22.30 15.92
CA ASP A 78 25.67 -23.60 15.92
C ASP A 78 26.94 -23.61 15.06
N GLU A 79 27.01 -22.77 14.02
CA GLU A 79 28.23 -22.56 13.23
C GLU A 79 29.32 -21.76 13.99
N GLY A 80 28.98 -21.12 15.12
CA GLY A 80 29.94 -20.54 16.08
C GLY A 80 30.69 -19.27 15.64
N ARG A 81 30.73 -18.93 14.35
CA ARG A 81 31.52 -17.80 13.79
C ARG A 81 31.12 -16.42 14.30
N MET A 82 29.90 -16.27 14.79
CA MET A 82 29.32 -14.99 15.22
C MET A 82 29.26 -14.80 16.76
N ASN A 83 29.86 -15.72 17.54
CA ASN A 83 29.85 -15.69 19.01
C ASN A 83 28.44 -15.55 19.65
N LEU A 84 27.40 -16.05 18.98
CA LEU A 84 26.01 -15.86 19.43
C LEU A 84 25.68 -16.59 20.75
N GLY A 85 26.53 -17.53 21.17
CA GLY A 85 26.37 -18.30 22.41
C GLY A 85 26.95 -17.62 23.66
N SER A 86 27.71 -16.54 23.52
CA SER A 86 28.36 -15.87 24.66
C SER A 86 27.34 -15.05 25.45
N LYS A 87 27.28 -15.26 26.77
CA LYS A 87 26.45 -14.44 27.68
C LYS A 87 27.13 -13.11 27.94
N LYS A 88 26.38 -12.02 27.77
CA LYS A 88 26.77 -10.66 28.12
C LYS A 88 25.57 -9.95 28.75
N ASP A 89 25.81 -8.81 29.38
CA ASP A 89 24.70 -7.92 29.74
C ASP A 89 23.99 -7.50 28.46
N PHE A 90 22.66 -7.62 28.41
CA PHE A 90 21.90 -7.26 27.21
C PHE A 90 22.12 -5.80 26.77
N ARG A 91 22.43 -4.88 27.72
CA ARG A 91 22.74 -3.48 27.39
C ARG A 91 24.09 -3.35 26.67
N GLU A 92 25.08 -4.16 27.06
CA GLU A 92 26.35 -4.24 26.32
C GLU A 92 26.15 -4.77 24.90
N ILE A 93 25.19 -5.69 24.70
CA ILE A 93 24.88 -6.26 23.38
C ILE A 93 24.23 -5.20 22.46
N LEU A 94 23.49 -4.25 23.04
CA LEU A 94 22.82 -3.17 22.31
C LEU A 94 23.60 -1.85 22.30
N ASP A 95 24.90 -1.88 22.65
CA ASP A 95 25.81 -0.72 22.72
C ASP A 95 25.28 0.43 23.61
N LYS A 96 24.71 0.11 24.78
CA LYS A 96 24.18 1.09 25.75
C LYS A 96 24.99 1.10 27.06
N GLU A 97 25.10 2.29 27.67
CA GLU A 97 25.76 2.49 28.96
C GLU A 97 25.10 1.63 30.06
N LYS A 98 25.93 1.13 30.98
CA LYS A 98 25.47 0.39 32.16
C LYS A 98 24.90 1.38 33.17
N ASN A 99 23.58 1.34 33.39
CA ASN A 99 22.98 1.87 34.59
C ASN A 99 22.87 0.78 35.66
N GLU A 100 22.91 1.16 36.93
CA GLU A 100 22.93 0.28 38.11
C GLU A 100 21.67 -0.59 38.31
N ASP A 101 20.65 -0.46 37.46
CA ASP A 101 19.46 -1.30 37.52
C ASP A 101 19.71 -2.69 36.90
N GLU A 102 19.33 -3.73 37.66
CA GLU A 102 19.22 -5.17 37.35
C GLU A 102 19.92 -5.65 36.05
N ILE A 103 21.06 -6.33 36.21
CA ILE A 103 21.81 -6.95 35.10
C ILE A 103 21.01 -8.12 34.52
N ILE A 104 20.48 -7.96 33.31
CA ILE A 104 19.81 -9.04 32.57
C ILE A 104 20.84 -9.69 31.64
N ASN A 105 21.38 -10.83 32.05
CA ASN A 105 22.34 -11.60 31.27
C ASN A 105 21.63 -12.47 30.22
N VAL A 106 21.85 -12.19 28.94
CA VAL A 106 21.33 -12.98 27.82
C VAL A 106 22.45 -13.34 26.86
N THR A 107 22.25 -14.41 26.09
CA THR A 107 23.10 -14.65 24.91
C THR A 107 22.62 -13.81 23.73
N ALA A 108 23.48 -13.55 22.75
CA ALA A 108 23.06 -12.84 21.53
C ALA A 108 22.02 -13.65 20.71
N ALA A 109 22.13 -14.98 20.69
CA ALA A 109 21.09 -15.83 20.10
C ALA A 109 19.75 -15.65 20.81
N GLU A 110 19.74 -15.68 22.14
CA GLU A 110 18.54 -15.44 22.96
C GLU A 110 17.95 -14.04 22.72
N LEU A 111 18.79 -13.00 22.60
CA LEU A 111 18.33 -11.66 22.24
C LEU A 111 17.63 -11.65 20.87
N LEU A 112 18.22 -12.29 19.85
CA LEU A 112 17.61 -12.40 18.52
C LEU A 112 16.25 -13.12 18.58
N GLN A 113 16.14 -14.19 19.39
CA GLN A 113 14.88 -14.90 19.60
C GLN A 113 13.83 -14.01 20.30
N LEU A 114 14.24 -13.23 21.30
CA LEU A 114 13.36 -12.25 21.95
C LEU A 114 12.89 -11.16 20.97
N ILE A 115 13.76 -10.65 20.10
CA ILE A 115 13.38 -9.69 19.04
C ILE A 115 12.30 -10.30 18.13
N VAL A 116 12.47 -11.56 17.72
CA VAL A 116 11.48 -12.30 16.90
C VAL A 116 10.16 -12.43 17.64
N LEU A 117 10.16 -12.89 18.89
CA LEU A 117 8.93 -13.08 19.68
C LEU A 117 8.20 -11.75 19.92
N TYR A 118 8.92 -10.72 20.41
CA TYR A 118 8.32 -9.43 20.72
C TYR A 118 7.71 -8.75 19.50
N GLY A 119 8.37 -8.88 18.35
CA GLY A 119 7.90 -8.33 17.09
C GLY A 119 6.67 -9.05 16.51
N ASN A 120 6.32 -10.25 17.00
CA ASN A 120 5.24 -11.06 16.46
C ASN A 120 4.06 -11.28 17.42
N MET A 121 4.28 -11.33 18.73
CA MET A 121 3.24 -11.66 19.72
C MET A 121 2.21 -10.56 19.99
N GLY A 122 2.45 -9.34 19.51
CA GLY A 122 1.55 -8.20 19.67
C GLY A 122 0.66 -7.93 18.46
N TYR A 123 0.71 -8.78 17.42
CA TYR A 123 -0.14 -8.61 16.25
C TYR A 123 -1.59 -8.99 16.57
N PHE A 124 -2.50 -8.33 15.88
CA PHE A 124 -3.92 -8.68 15.85
C PHE A 124 -4.23 -9.50 14.59
N LYS A 125 -5.43 -10.11 14.55
CA LYS A 125 -5.93 -10.72 13.32
C LYS A 125 -6.04 -9.67 12.21
N ASP A 126 -5.97 -10.08 10.95
CA ASP A 126 -5.85 -9.18 9.77
C ASP A 126 -4.60 -8.25 9.77
N THR A 127 -3.68 -8.42 10.72
CA THR A 127 -2.33 -7.83 10.80
C THR A 127 -2.26 -6.33 10.49
N PHE A 128 -1.85 -5.94 9.28
CA PHE A 128 -1.66 -4.55 8.87
C PHE A 128 -2.97 -3.76 8.85
N SER A 129 -4.10 -4.40 8.53
CA SER A 129 -5.42 -3.76 8.59
C SER A 129 -5.77 -3.36 10.02
N SER A 130 -5.53 -4.25 10.98
CA SER A 130 -5.81 -4.00 12.39
C SER A 130 -4.83 -3.01 12.99
N ASN A 131 -3.55 -3.06 12.62
CA ASN A 131 -2.57 -2.05 13.02
C ASN A 131 -2.97 -0.65 12.56
N LYS A 132 -3.48 -0.52 11.34
CA LYS A 132 -3.97 0.75 10.79
C LYS A 132 -5.13 1.31 11.62
N VAL A 133 -6.11 0.47 11.98
CA VAL A 133 -7.25 0.88 12.83
C VAL A 133 -6.80 1.21 14.25
N TRP A 134 -5.95 0.37 14.84
CA TRP A 134 -5.47 0.57 16.20
C TRP A 134 -4.62 1.83 16.32
N PHE A 135 -3.76 2.10 15.34
CA PHE A 135 -3.05 3.36 15.22
C PHE A 135 -4.00 4.57 15.18
N HIS A 136 -5.05 4.50 14.36
CA HIS A 136 -6.05 5.57 14.26
C HIS A 136 -6.73 5.86 15.61
N LEU A 137 -7.18 4.81 16.31
CA LEU A 137 -7.81 4.91 17.63
C LEU A 137 -6.87 5.51 18.69
N LEU A 138 -5.61 5.04 18.72
CA LEU A 138 -4.59 5.58 19.62
C LEU A 138 -4.21 7.02 19.27
N LYS A 139 -4.06 7.35 18.00
CA LYS A 139 -3.63 8.69 17.58
C LYS A 139 -4.66 9.75 17.91
N ASN A 140 -5.93 9.49 17.56
CA ASN A 140 -7.02 10.44 17.75
C ASN A 140 -7.62 10.37 19.16
N ASN A 141 -7.14 9.44 20.00
CA ASN A 141 -7.71 9.13 21.30
C ASN A 141 -9.22 8.90 21.23
N SER A 142 -9.68 8.27 20.15
CA SER A 142 -11.09 7.93 19.94
C SER A 142 -11.56 7.05 21.10
N LEU A 143 -12.73 7.37 21.65
CA LEU A 143 -13.30 6.67 22.80
C LEU A 143 -12.39 6.68 24.07
N GLY A 144 -11.40 7.58 24.16
CA GLY A 144 -10.45 7.60 25.28
C GLY A 144 -9.42 6.46 25.28
N ILE A 145 -9.33 5.70 24.18
CA ILE A 145 -8.49 4.50 24.06
C ILE A 145 -7.02 4.81 24.34
N ARG A 146 -6.46 5.90 23.79
CA ARG A 146 -5.05 6.27 24.02
C ARG A 146 -4.79 6.51 25.50
N THR A 147 -5.69 7.24 26.17
CA THR A 147 -5.55 7.56 27.59
C THR A 147 -5.50 6.29 28.42
N LEU A 148 -6.43 5.36 28.21
CA LEU A 148 -6.50 4.10 28.96
C LEU A 148 -5.35 3.15 28.62
N PHE A 149 -5.01 3.03 27.33
CA PHE A 149 -3.86 2.25 26.87
C PHE A 149 -2.56 2.77 27.49
N ARG A 150 -2.32 4.08 27.44
CA ARG A 150 -1.16 4.74 28.06
C ARG A 150 -1.11 4.54 29.58
N LYS A 151 -2.25 4.58 30.28
CA LYS A 151 -2.33 4.27 31.71
C LYS A 151 -1.91 2.82 32.01
N GLY A 152 -2.17 1.89 31.09
CA GLY A 152 -1.76 0.50 31.21
C GLY A 152 -0.28 0.23 30.93
N LEU A 153 0.44 1.14 30.27
CA LEU A 153 1.88 1.07 30.01
C LEU A 153 2.72 1.50 31.21
N ARG A 154 3.96 1.00 31.30
CA ARG A 154 4.93 1.34 32.36
C ARG A 154 6.27 1.80 31.79
N GLY A 155 7.07 2.50 32.60
CA GLY A 155 8.43 2.94 32.25
C GLY A 155 8.53 3.68 30.90
N LYS A 156 9.55 3.35 30.10
CA LYS A 156 9.83 4.00 28.81
C LYS A 156 8.75 3.73 27.76
N SER A 157 7.93 2.68 27.93
CA SER A 157 6.86 2.32 27.00
C SER A 157 5.90 3.48 26.68
N LYS A 158 5.65 4.37 27.65
CA LYS A 158 4.81 5.56 27.44
C LYS A 158 5.43 6.53 26.42
N ASN A 159 6.75 6.75 26.50
CA ASN A 159 7.45 7.63 25.57
C ASN A 159 7.55 6.98 24.18
N LEU A 160 7.73 5.66 24.12
CA LEU A 160 7.75 4.90 22.87
C LEU A 160 6.37 4.95 22.16
N LEU A 161 5.27 4.93 22.91
CA LEU A 161 3.93 5.19 22.37
C LEU A 161 3.88 6.57 21.69
N ASP A 162 4.33 7.63 22.38
CA ASP A 162 4.28 8.99 21.83
C ASP A 162 5.11 9.10 20.54
N LYS A 163 6.32 8.52 20.54
CA LYS A 163 7.20 8.50 19.37
C LYS A 163 6.58 7.80 18.16
N ILE A 164 5.94 6.64 18.35
CA ILE A 164 5.24 5.93 17.25
C ILE A 164 4.08 6.77 16.71
N ILE A 165 3.31 7.43 17.57
CA ILE A 165 2.20 8.30 17.16
C ILE A 165 2.69 9.53 16.40
N GLU A 166 3.77 10.17 16.87
CA GLU A 166 4.36 11.36 16.26
C GLU A 166 4.95 11.07 14.87
N ASN A 167 5.70 9.97 14.76
CA ASN A 167 6.29 9.45 13.52
C ASN A 167 5.25 8.85 12.57
N ALA A 168 4.06 8.58 13.07
CA ALA A 168 2.96 7.96 12.34
C ALA A 168 3.28 6.58 11.76
N ASP A 169 4.01 5.76 12.53
CA ASP A 169 4.48 4.45 12.12
C ASP A 169 3.52 3.34 12.57
N PHE A 170 2.41 3.19 11.85
CA PHE A 170 1.41 2.16 12.15
C PHE A 170 1.97 0.73 11.96
N HIS A 171 3.05 0.55 11.20
CA HIS A 171 3.72 -0.76 11.00
C HIS A 171 4.47 -1.26 12.24
N LYS A 172 4.59 -0.43 13.29
CA LYS A 172 5.25 -0.76 14.56
C LYS A 172 4.30 -0.85 15.75
N VAL A 173 3.01 -0.58 15.57
CA VAL A 173 2.04 -0.52 16.67
C VAL A 173 1.89 -1.85 17.42
N GLN A 174 2.11 -2.99 16.78
CA GLN A 174 2.16 -4.31 17.43
C GLN A 174 3.20 -4.39 18.56
N TRP A 175 4.31 -3.65 18.47
CA TRP A 175 5.30 -3.62 19.55
C TRP A 175 4.74 -2.96 20.81
N LEU A 176 3.86 -1.97 20.65
CA LEU A 176 3.16 -1.35 21.78
C LEU A 176 2.21 -2.33 22.44
N ASN A 177 1.55 -3.20 21.66
CA ASN A 177 0.69 -4.25 22.20
C ASN A 177 1.51 -5.24 23.04
N THR A 178 2.68 -5.66 22.55
CA THR A 178 3.62 -6.49 23.32
C THR A 178 4.04 -5.81 24.62
N LEU A 179 4.44 -4.52 24.57
CA LEU A 179 4.79 -3.75 25.76
C LEU A 179 3.60 -3.57 26.73
N TYR A 180 2.40 -3.44 26.20
CA TYR A 180 1.17 -3.37 26.99
C TYR A 180 0.95 -4.66 27.77
N LEU A 181 1.07 -5.82 27.12
CA LEU A 181 0.97 -7.13 27.76
C LEU A 181 2.00 -7.27 28.90
N PHE A 182 3.26 -6.94 28.65
CA PHE A 182 4.31 -6.99 29.68
C PHE A 182 4.11 -5.96 30.81
N SER A 183 3.42 -4.85 30.55
CA SER A 183 3.14 -3.83 31.56
C SER A 183 2.02 -4.23 32.52
N ARG A 184 1.27 -5.31 32.25
CA ARG A 184 0.13 -5.71 33.09
C ARG A 184 0.55 -6.39 34.40
N GLU A 185 1.68 -7.08 34.41
CA GLU A 185 2.10 -7.89 35.56
C GLU A 185 3.58 -7.72 35.87
N ASN A 186 3.93 -7.61 37.16
CA ASN A 186 5.32 -7.35 37.61
C ASN A 186 6.31 -8.43 37.16
N ARG A 187 5.86 -9.69 37.05
CA ARG A 187 6.72 -10.80 36.60
C ARG A 187 7.27 -10.63 35.19
N TYR A 188 6.68 -9.75 34.38
CA TYR A 188 7.13 -9.46 33.03
C TYR A 188 8.03 -8.22 32.90
N ASN A 189 8.40 -7.59 34.02
CA ASN A 189 9.23 -6.38 34.01
C ASN A 189 10.56 -6.58 33.26
N LYS A 190 11.22 -7.74 33.42
CA LYS A 190 12.45 -8.07 32.69
C LYS A 190 12.25 -8.06 31.16
N TYR A 191 11.17 -8.68 30.68
CA TYR A 191 10.85 -8.71 29.25
C TYR A 191 10.46 -7.33 28.73
N ARG A 192 9.69 -6.56 29.52
CA ARG A 192 9.32 -5.17 29.20
C ARG A 192 10.57 -4.32 28.99
N ILE A 193 11.52 -4.34 29.92
CA ILE A 193 12.75 -3.53 29.84
C ILE A 193 13.52 -3.88 28.57
N VAL A 194 13.75 -5.17 28.29
CA VAL A 194 14.46 -5.60 27.07
C VAL A 194 13.70 -5.16 25.80
N CYS A 195 12.37 -5.32 25.77
CA CYS A 195 11.54 -4.91 24.65
C CYS A 195 11.55 -3.38 24.43
N GLU A 196 11.56 -2.57 25.50
CA GLU A 196 11.67 -1.11 25.43
C GLU A 196 12.99 -0.70 24.76
N GLU A 197 14.10 -1.30 25.18
CA GLU A 197 15.43 -0.99 24.64
C GLU A 197 15.59 -1.40 23.18
N ILE A 198 15.04 -2.57 22.80
CA ILE A 198 14.99 -3.03 21.40
C ILE A 198 14.17 -2.06 20.55
N LEU A 199 12.95 -1.74 20.98
CA LEU A 199 12.05 -0.86 20.23
C LEU A 199 12.63 0.55 20.10
N GLU A 200 13.25 1.08 21.15
CA GLU A 200 13.93 2.37 21.11
C GLU A 200 15.02 2.40 20.04
N ASN A 201 15.87 1.37 19.97
CA ASN A 201 16.91 1.27 18.93
C ASN A 201 16.33 1.17 17.52
N ILE A 202 15.25 0.40 17.34
CA ILE A 202 14.52 0.30 16.06
C ILE A 202 13.97 1.67 15.64
N LEU A 203 13.38 2.43 16.57
CA LEU A 203 12.77 3.73 16.28
C LEU A 203 13.79 4.86 16.14
N ASP A 204 14.95 4.76 16.79
CA ASP A 204 16.08 5.69 16.62
C ASP A 204 16.90 5.41 15.35
N LEU A 205 16.57 4.35 14.60
CA LEU A 205 17.37 3.87 13.46
C LEU A 205 18.83 3.61 13.85
N LYS A 206 19.08 3.27 15.13
CA LYS A 206 20.40 2.86 15.62
C LYS A 206 20.69 1.45 15.08
N THR A 207 21.49 1.39 14.03
CA THR A 207 21.91 0.12 13.45
C THR A 207 22.99 -0.50 14.33
N ASN A 208 22.68 -1.63 14.97
CA ASN A 208 23.67 -2.53 15.54
C ASN A 208 23.68 -3.85 14.77
N GLN A 209 24.76 -4.62 14.93
CA GLN A 209 24.96 -5.88 14.20
C GLN A 209 23.81 -6.88 14.40
N PHE A 210 23.14 -6.88 15.57
CA PHE A 210 22.08 -7.84 15.87
C PHE A 210 20.76 -7.46 15.19
N LEU A 211 20.44 -6.16 15.11
CA LEU A 211 19.30 -5.67 14.33
C LEU A 211 19.53 -5.88 12.83
N GLU A 212 20.78 -5.80 12.35
CA GLU A 212 21.14 -6.13 10.97
C GLU A 212 20.95 -7.63 10.69
N ILE A 213 21.49 -8.51 11.55
CA ILE A 213 21.28 -9.97 11.46
C ILE A 213 19.79 -10.29 11.48
N TYR A 214 19.05 -9.75 12.45
CA TYR A 214 17.60 -9.95 12.53
C TYR A 214 16.89 -9.50 11.25
N SER A 215 17.23 -8.33 10.69
CA SER A 215 16.65 -7.83 9.44
C SER A 215 16.89 -8.79 8.27
N LYS A 216 18.11 -9.33 8.14
CA LYS A 216 18.46 -10.34 7.12
C LYS A 216 17.69 -11.64 7.30
N LEU A 217 17.65 -12.18 8.52
CA LEU A 217 16.92 -13.43 8.81
C LEU A 217 15.41 -13.30 8.60
N ARG A 218 14.85 -12.16 9.03
CA ARG A 218 13.45 -11.79 8.79
C ARG A 218 13.16 -11.80 7.28
N LYS A 219 14.03 -11.17 6.49
CA LYS A 219 13.95 -11.08 5.03
C LYS A 219 13.96 -12.43 4.33
N VAL A 220 14.95 -13.26 4.64
CA VAL A 220 15.01 -14.64 4.14
C VAL A 220 13.72 -15.38 4.45
N SER A 221 13.25 -15.30 5.70
CA SER A 221 12.07 -16.04 6.16
C SER A 221 10.79 -15.66 5.41
N TYR A 222 10.46 -14.35 5.31
CA TYR A 222 9.23 -13.97 4.63
C TYR A 222 9.34 -14.15 3.12
N ILE A 223 10.52 -13.98 2.49
CA ILE A 223 10.64 -14.21 1.04
C ILE A 223 10.42 -15.68 0.72
N VAL A 224 11.04 -16.58 1.47
CA VAL A 224 10.86 -18.03 1.30
C VAL A 224 9.38 -18.40 1.48
N MET A 225 8.77 -17.97 2.57
CA MET A 225 7.38 -18.33 2.88
C MET A 225 6.37 -17.66 1.95
N ASP A 226 6.48 -16.35 1.73
CA ASP A 226 5.53 -15.63 0.88
C ASP A 226 5.65 -16.05 -0.58
N SER A 227 6.86 -16.33 -1.08
CA SER A 227 7.03 -16.88 -2.43
C SER A 227 6.42 -18.28 -2.59
N HIS A 228 6.44 -19.10 -1.53
CA HIS A 228 5.87 -20.44 -1.54
C HIS A 228 4.34 -20.45 -1.40
N PHE A 229 3.80 -19.64 -0.49
CA PHE A 229 2.38 -19.63 -0.14
C PHE A 229 1.55 -18.57 -0.89
N SER A 230 2.13 -17.85 -1.86
CA SER A 230 1.41 -16.89 -2.69
C SER A 230 1.40 -17.29 -4.16
N HIS A 231 0.58 -16.60 -4.96
CA HIS A 231 0.42 -16.83 -6.39
C HIS A 231 1.57 -16.27 -7.25
N ILE A 232 2.69 -15.89 -6.63
CA ILE A 232 3.81 -15.25 -7.33
C ILE A 232 4.56 -16.30 -8.16
N PRO A 233 4.95 -15.98 -9.41
CA PRO A 233 5.58 -16.94 -10.33
C PRO A 233 7.05 -17.25 -9.99
N ILE A 234 7.47 -17.04 -8.75
CA ILE A 234 8.81 -17.33 -8.26
C ILE A 234 8.67 -18.08 -6.94
N SER A 235 9.34 -19.23 -6.83
CA SER A 235 9.47 -19.97 -5.59
C SER A 235 10.95 -20.05 -5.19
N VAL A 236 11.28 -19.70 -3.96
CA VAL A 236 12.62 -19.95 -3.42
C VAL A 236 12.68 -21.36 -2.86
N ASP A 237 13.56 -22.19 -3.41
CA ASP A 237 13.88 -23.47 -2.79
C ASP A 237 14.76 -23.24 -1.56
N PHE A 238 14.14 -23.33 -0.39
CA PHE A 238 14.81 -23.12 0.89
C PHE A 238 15.93 -24.13 1.15
N GLN A 239 15.79 -25.37 0.69
CA GLN A 239 16.81 -26.40 0.89
C GLN A 239 18.07 -26.05 0.10
N ASN A 240 17.91 -25.50 -1.10
CA ASN A 240 19.05 -24.99 -1.88
C ASN A 240 19.69 -23.76 -1.23
N VAL A 241 18.91 -22.86 -0.64
CA VAL A 241 19.45 -21.71 0.12
C VAL A 241 20.30 -22.18 1.31
N LEU A 242 19.90 -23.28 1.95
CA LEU A 242 20.60 -23.85 3.11
C LEU A 242 21.61 -24.96 2.78
N PHE A 243 21.80 -25.31 1.50
CA PHE A 243 22.62 -26.45 1.08
C PHE A 243 24.06 -26.33 1.59
N ASP A 244 24.64 -25.12 1.53
CA ASP A 244 25.88 -24.79 2.21
C ASP A 244 25.61 -23.84 3.38
N LYS A 245 25.40 -24.44 4.55
CA LYS A 245 25.18 -23.74 5.82
C LYS A 245 26.27 -22.71 6.12
N LYS A 246 27.54 -23.02 5.84
CA LYS A 246 28.66 -22.12 6.12
C LYS A 246 28.61 -20.90 5.19
N LEU A 247 28.34 -21.13 3.91
CA LEU A 247 28.18 -20.04 2.95
C LEU A 247 26.99 -19.15 3.32
N PHE A 248 25.87 -19.72 3.75
CA PHE A 248 24.72 -18.94 4.23
C PHE A 248 25.10 -18.05 5.41
N VAL A 249 25.79 -18.59 6.42
CA VAL A 249 26.27 -17.81 7.59
C VAL A 249 27.22 -16.69 7.14
N ASP A 250 28.12 -16.97 6.20
CA ASP A 250 29.05 -15.97 5.66
C ASP A 250 28.31 -14.86 4.91
N GLU A 251 27.29 -15.18 4.11
CA GLU A 251 26.45 -14.19 3.43
C GLU A 251 25.65 -13.33 4.41
N VAL A 252 25.13 -13.91 5.50
CA VAL A 252 24.44 -13.13 6.54
C VAL A 252 25.42 -12.20 7.28
N ASN A 253 26.67 -12.63 7.50
CA ASN A 253 27.68 -11.84 8.20
C ASN A 253 28.23 -10.66 7.38
N LYS A 254 28.25 -10.80 6.04
CA LYS A 254 28.76 -9.75 5.14
C LYS A 254 27.86 -8.52 5.17
N LYS A 255 28.46 -7.33 5.27
CA LYS A 255 27.74 -6.05 5.09
C LYS A 255 27.15 -5.92 3.69
N ILE A 256 27.87 -6.41 2.67
CA ILE A 256 27.43 -6.47 1.28
C ILE A 256 27.44 -7.93 0.86
N SER A 257 26.25 -8.49 0.66
CA SER A 257 26.06 -9.89 0.31
C SER A 257 25.37 -10.02 -1.04
N GLY A 258 25.90 -10.90 -1.89
CA GLY A 258 25.30 -11.21 -3.18
C GLY A 258 23.93 -11.87 -2.99
N LEU A 259 23.84 -12.81 -2.05
CA LEU A 259 22.58 -13.47 -1.70
C LEU A 259 21.53 -12.48 -1.17
N MET A 260 21.91 -11.58 -0.26
CA MET A 260 21.00 -10.57 0.27
C MET A 260 20.54 -9.60 -0.83
N SER A 261 21.40 -9.27 -1.80
CA SER A 261 20.99 -8.45 -2.95
C SER A 261 19.98 -9.12 -3.89
N ILE A 262 19.97 -10.47 -3.94
CA ILE A 262 18.94 -11.23 -4.66
C ILE A 262 17.63 -11.17 -3.87
N PHE A 263 17.69 -11.42 -2.57
CA PHE A 263 16.53 -11.27 -1.69
C PHE A 263 15.95 -9.85 -1.71
N ASP A 264 16.76 -8.80 -1.85
CA ASP A 264 16.28 -7.42 -2.02
C ASP A 264 15.41 -7.27 -3.28
N ARG A 265 15.87 -7.80 -4.42
CA ARG A 265 15.08 -7.76 -5.66
C ARG A 265 13.81 -8.61 -5.59
N MET A 266 13.88 -9.75 -4.92
CA MET A 266 12.70 -10.59 -4.68
C MET A 266 11.70 -9.90 -3.76
N ASN A 267 12.18 -9.18 -2.75
CA ASN A 267 11.34 -8.35 -1.89
C ASN A 267 10.64 -7.26 -2.70
N ASP A 268 11.35 -6.55 -3.59
CA ASP A 268 10.74 -5.53 -4.44
C ASP A 268 9.62 -6.10 -5.31
N LEU A 269 9.82 -7.32 -5.86
CA LEU A 269 8.80 -8.03 -6.61
C LEU A 269 7.60 -8.41 -5.72
N LEU A 270 7.82 -9.03 -4.56
CA LEU A 270 6.78 -9.38 -3.60
C LEU A 270 5.98 -8.15 -3.15
N GLU A 271 6.67 -7.03 -2.95
CA GLU A 271 6.04 -5.77 -2.58
C GLU A 271 5.06 -5.31 -3.66
N ASP A 272 5.47 -5.29 -4.92
CA ASP A 272 4.61 -4.79 -6.00
C ASP A 272 3.51 -5.79 -6.43
N THR A 273 3.77 -7.10 -6.32
CA THR A 273 2.87 -8.17 -6.81
C THR A 273 1.96 -8.78 -5.75
N LEU A 274 2.31 -8.71 -4.46
CA LEU A 274 1.52 -9.27 -3.35
C LEU A 274 1.07 -8.20 -2.36
N TYR A 275 2.01 -7.46 -1.74
CA TYR A 275 1.66 -6.56 -0.64
C TYR A 275 0.95 -5.28 -1.12
N LEU A 276 1.39 -4.73 -2.25
CA LEU A 276 0.82 -3.53 -2.87
C LEU A 276 -0.10 -3.85 -4.04
N GLU A 277 -0.49 -5.12 -4.22
CA GLU A 277 -1.47 -5.51 -5.21
C GLU A 277 -2.81 -4.77 -4.96
N ASN A 278 -3.50 -4.38 -6.04
CA ASN A 278 -4.67 -3.52 -5.93
C ASN A 278 -5.79 -4.15 -5.06
N ASN A 279 -6.08 -5.43 -5.27
CA ASN A 279 -7.14 -6.11 -4.52
C ASN A 279 -6.72 -6.39 -3.07
N ALA A 280 -5.44 -6.67 -2.82
CA ALA A 280 -4.86 -6.78 -1.48
C ALA A 280 -5.04 -5.48 -0.67
N ILE A 281 -4.79 -4.32 -1.27
CA ILE A 281 -4.99 -3.02 -0.63
C ILE A 281 -6.48 -2.76 -0.33
N LEU A 282 -7.36 -3.04 -1.29
CA LEU A 282 -8.81 -2.83 -1.14
C LEU A 282 -9.43 -3.75 -0.07
N ILE A 283 -9.03 -5.02 -0.02
CA ILE A 283 -9.50 -5.93 1.03
C ILE A 283 -8.96 -5.52 2.39
N GLY A 284 -7.71 -5.07 2.46
CA GLY A 284 -7.13 -4.56 3.69
C GLY A 284 -7.94 -3.38 4.25
N ALA A 285 -8.35 -2.45 3.38
CA ALA A 285 -9.18 -1.31 3.74
C ALA A 285 -10.63 -1.69 4.09
N LYS A 286 -11.22 -2.68 3.41
CA LYS A 286 -12.54 -3.25 3.78
C LYS A 286 -12.50 -3.83 5.19
N ARG A 287 -11.51 -4.68 5.48
CA ARG A 287 -11.34 -5.30 6.80
C ARG A 287 -11.09 -4.26 7.90
N ALA A 288 -10.27 -3.24 7.63
CA ALA A 288 -10.05 -2.13 8.55
C ALA A 288 -11.37 -1.40 8.89
N ARG A 289 -12.23 -1.12 7.90
CA ARG A 289 -13.55 -0.49 8.13
C ARG A 289 -14.49 -1.39 8.94
N GLU A 290 -14.55 -2.68 8.62
CA GLU A 290 -15.38 -3.64 9.35
C GLU A 290 -14.95 -3.78 10.81
N LEU A 291 -13.64 -3.79 11.07
CA LEU A 291 -13.08 -3.80 12.42
C LEU A 291 -13.40 -2.51 13.18
N TYR A 292 -13.18 -1.36 12.55
CA TYR A 292 -13.47 -0.07 13.17
C TYR A 292 -14.95 0.04 13.55
N GLN A 293 -15.86 -0.37 12.67
CA GLN A 293 -17.30 -0.38 12.97
C GLN A 293 -17.61 -1.27 14.17
N GLN A 294 -17.02 -2.47 14.26
CA GLN A 294 -17.24 -3.35 15.42
C GLN A 294 -16.79 -2.71 16.73
N ILE A 295 -15.69 -1.96 16.72
CA ILE A 295 -15.23 -1.23 17.91
C ILE A 295 -16.18 -0.07 18.25
N GLN A 296 -16.74 0.62 17.25
CA GLN A 296 -17.77 1.63 17.47
C GLN A 296 -19.05 1.02 18.04
N ASP A 297 -19.53 -0.09 17.47
CA ASP A 297 -20.75 -0.79 17.91
C ASP A 297 -20.63 -1.25 19.38
N LEU A 298 -19.44 -1.72 19.80
CA LEU A 298 -19.17 -2.05 21.21
C LEU A 298 -19.31 -0.85 22.14
N SER A 299 -18.94 0.35 21.67
CA SER A 299 -19.07 1.59 22.45
C SER A 299 -20.51 2.12 22.50
N GLU A 300 -21.30 1.93 21.44
CA GLU A 300 -22.70 2.34 21.41
C GLU A 300 -23.58 1.42 22.28
N GLY A 301 -23.26 0.12 22.31
CA GLY A 301 -23.96 -0.85 23.16
C GLY A 301 -23.66 -0.73 24.66
N SER A 302 -22.64 0.04 25.05
CA SER A 302 -22.27 0.27 26.44
C SER A 302 -21.93 1.74 26.65
N SER A 303 -22.84 2.48 27.28
CA SER A 303 -22.83 3.94 27.42
C SER A 303 -21.60 4.57 28.10
N ASN A 304 -20.62 3.76 28.54
CA ASN A 304 -19.35 4.21 29.11
C ASN A 304 -18.13 3.42 28.60
N TRP A 305 -18.24 2.59 27.56
CA TRP A 305 -17.13 1.76 27.12
C TRP A 305 -16.22 2.48 26.11
N PRO A 306 -14.88 2.39 26.25
CA PRO A 306 -14.12 1.79 27.35
C PRO A 306 -14.04 2.73 28.57
N ASN A 307 -14.32 2.21 29.77
CA ASN A 307 -14.27 2.99 31.03
C ASN A 307 -13.01 2.73 31.86
N SER A 308 -12.25 1.67 31.55
CA SER A 308 -11.18 1.19 32.42
C SER A 308 -10.03 0.56 31.64
N ILE A 309 -8.92 0.32 32.34
CA ILE A 309 -7.79 -0.42 31.78
C ILE A 309 -8.18 -1.88 31.49
N SER A 310 -9.16 -2.44 32.22
CA SER A 310 -9.68 -3.79 31.95
C SER A 310 -10.27 -3.88 30.54
N SER A 311 -11.08 -2.91 30.14
CA SER A 311 -11.69 -2.86 28.80
C SER A 311 -10.65 -2.87 27.67
N ILE A 312 -9.51 -2.19 27.88
CA ILE A 312 -8.39 -2.23 26.93
C ILE A 312 -7.68 -3.59 26.97
N THR A 313 -7.52 -4.18 28.16
CA THR A 313 -6.94 -5.52 28.29
C THR A 313 -7.80 -6.56 27.57
N GLU A 314 -9.12 -6.46 27.72
CA GLU A 314 -10.09 -7.30 27.01
C GLU A 314 -9.94 -7.16 25.49
N LEU A 315 -9.87 -5.93 24.99
CA LEU A 315 -9.65 -5.68 23.56
C LEU A 315 -8.35 -6.28 23.02
N VAL A 316 -7.25 -6.16 23.77
CA VAL A 316 -5.92 -6.59 23.31
C VAL A 316 -5.74 -8.10 23.45
N ARG A 317 -6.37 -8.75 24.44
CA ARG A 317 -6.06 -10.14 24.82
C ARG A 317 -7.16 -11.15 24.55
N GLU A 318 -8.43 -10.79 24.70
CA GLU A 318 -9.52 -11.76 24.73
C GLU A 318 -9.91 -12.20 23.31
N ASN A 319 -10.05 -13.51 23.10
CA ASN A 319 -10.36 -14.09 21.78
C ASN A 319 -11.68 -13.59 21.17
N GLN A 320 -12.61 -13.13 22.01
CA GLN A 320 -13.90 -12.58 21.58
C GLN A 320 -13.81 -11.11 21.14
N SER A 321 -12.70 -10.43 21.42
CA SER A 321 -12.47 -9.05 20.98
C SER A 321 -12.55 -8.93 19.46
N PRO A 322 -13.06 -7.82 18.90
CA PRO A 322 -12.96 -7.55 17.47
C PRO A 322 -11.53 -7.62 16.91
N LEU A 323 -10.51 -7.34 17.73
CA LEU A 323 -9.10 -7.39 17.33
C LEU A 323 -8.53 -8.81 17.27
N GLN A 324 -9.15 -9.76 17.99
CA GLN A 324 -8.68 -11.16 18.10
C GLN A 324 -9.63 -12.17 17.45
N SER A 325 -10.87 -11.77 17.16
CA SER A 325 -11.87 -12.61 16.53
C SER A 325 -11.70 -12.64 15.02
N GLU A 326 -11.91 -13.81 14.45
CA GLU A 326 -11.96 -13.99 13.00
C GLU A 326 -13.41 -13.98 12.59
N LYS A 327 -13.78 -13.05 11.73
CA LYS A 327 -15.01 -13.23 10.98
C LYS A 327 -14.67 -14.07 9.77
N GLU A 328 -15.38 -15.17 9.61
CA GLU A 328 -15.50 -15.76 8.29
C GLU A 328 -16.07 -14.67 7.38
N LEU A 329 -15.23 -14.14 6.50
CA LEU A 329 -15.77 -13.68 5.23
C LEU A 329 -16.37 -14.95 4.65
N SER A 330 -17.71 -15.05 4.67
CA SER A 330 -18.38 -16.00 3.81
C SER A 330 -17.70 -15.89 2.45
N LYS A 331 -17.42 -17.01 1.78
CA LYS A 331 -16.72 -17.08 0.47
C LYS A 331 -17.33 -16.20 -0.64
N VAL A 332 -18.33 -15.39 -0.30
CA VAL A 332 -19.10 -14.40 -1.04
C VAL A 332 -18.20 -13.23 -1.47
N SER A 333 -17.82 -13.32 -2.75
CA SER A 333 -17.52 -12.25 -3.71
C SER A 333 -16.90 -10.96 -3.15
N ILE A 334 -15.65 -10.72 -3.54
CA ILE A 334 -15.07 -9.37 -3.55
C ILE A 334 -16.12 -8.39 -4.09
N PRO A 335 -16.54 -7.37 -3.33
CA PRO A 335 -17.71 -6.56 -3.67
C PRO A 335 -17.44 -5.52 -4.76
N TRP A 336 -16.27 -5.57 -5.39
CA TRP A 336 -15.84 -4.64 -6.43
C TRP A 336 -15.38 -5.42 -7.67
N ASP A 337 -15.45 -4.73 -8.80
CA ASP A 337 -14.85 -5.17 -10.05
C ASP A 337 -13.33 -5.31 -9.87
N ARG A 338 -12.81 -6.54 -9.96
CA ARG A 338 -11.40 -6.88 -9.67
C ARG A 338 -10.44 -6.42 -10.76
N ASP A 339 -10.97 -6.26 -11.97
CA ASP A 339 -10.18 -6.03 -13.18
C ASP A 339 -10.14 -4.54 -13.53
N VAL A 340 -11.12 -3.76 -13.07
CA VAL A 340 -11.24 -2.32 -13.36
C VAL A 340 -11.00 -1.46 -12.11
N ASN A 341 -9.72 -1.29 -11.77
CA ASN A 341 -9.27 -0.49 -10.63
C ASN A 341 -8.45 0.72 -11.10
N LEU A 342 -8.54 1.84 -10.38
CA LEU A 342 -7.62 2.97 -10.53
C LEU A 342 -6.60 2.91 -9.40
N SER A 343 -5.32 2.83 -9.74
CA SER A 343 -4.24 2.69 -8.76
C SER A 343 -3.14 3.71 -9.01
N ILE A 344 -2.90 4.59 -8.04
CA ILE A 344 -1.91 5.67 -8.13
C ILE A 344 -0.86 5.48 -7.04
N THR A 345 0.41 5.54 -7.45
CA THR A 345 1.56 5.42 -6.55
C THR A 345 2.36 6.70 -6.59
N TYR A 346 2.59 7.29 -5.44
CA TYR A 346 3.48 8.42 -5.25
C TYR A 346 4.75 7.92 -4.56
N PHE A 347 5.90 8.10 -5.20
CA PHE A 347 7.19 7.89 -4.54
C PHE A 347 7.47 9.10 -3.67
N VAL A 348 7.43 8.90 -2.35
CA VAL A 348 7.46 9.97 -1.35
C VAL A 348 8.85 10.59 -1.31
N ASN A 349 8.91 11.93 -1.43
CA ASN A 349 10.11 12.71 -1.17
C ASN A 349 10.01 13.41 0.20
N GLU A 350 8.87 14.06 0.48
CA GLU A 350 8.65 14.79 1.73
C GLU A 350 7.45 14.22 2.50
N ARG A 351 7.71 13.26 3.41
CA ARG A 351 6.69 12.50 4.16
C ARG A 351 5.65 13.36 4.90
N LYS A 352 6.05 14.53 5.39
CA LYS A 352 5.22 15.44 6.21
C LYS A 352 3.97 15.96 5.48
N PHE A 353 3.98 16.00 4.15
CA PHE A 353 2.85 16.48 3.35
C PHE A 353 1.82 15.39 3.00
N PHE A 354 2.18 14.12 3.22
CA PHE A 354 1.27 13.01 3.02
C PHE A 354 0.53 12.65 4.31
N PRO A 355 -0.64 12.00 4.24
CA PRO A 355 -1.45 11.67 5.41
C PRO A 355 -0.64 10.89 6.45
N LYS A 356 -0.63 11.37 7.69
CA LYS A 356 -0.07 10.61 8.82
C LYS A 356 -1.01 9.48 9.24
N ASP A 357 -2.31 9.69 9.17
CA ASP A 357 -3.32 8.66 9.45
C ASP A 357 -4.00 8.25 8.13
N VAL A 358 -3.55 7.13 7.56
CA VAL A 358 -4.09 6.62 6.30
C VAL A 358 -5.51 6.10 6.44
N PHE A 359 -5.89 5.62 7.62
CA PHE A 359 -7.26 5.12 7.85
C PHE A 359 -8.25 6.28 7.86
N GLN A 360 -7.90 7.38 8.53
CA GLN A 360 -8.74 8.59 8.49
C GLN A 360 -8.89 9.11 7.05
N GLU A 361 -7.84 9.06 6.25
CA GLU A 361 -7.91 9.45 4.83
C GLU A 361 -8.83 8.50 4.04
N GLU A 362 -8.78 7.18 4.29
CA GLU A 362 -9.72 6.20 3.72
C GLU A 362 -11.17 6.52 4.10
N LEU A 363 -11.45 6.80 5.37
CA LEU A 363 -12.79 7.17 5.85
C LEU A 363 -13.31 8.44 5.16
N ASN A 364 -12.47 9.47 5.08
CA ASN A 364 -12.81 10.74 4.43
C ASN A 364 -13.17 10.54 2.95
N LYS A 365 -12.36 9.76 2.24
CA LYS A 365 -12.60 9.45 0.81
C LYS A 365 -13.80 8.56 0.62
N SER A 366 -13.98 7.53 1.46
CA SER A 366 -15.14 6.65 1.40
C SER A 366 -16.43 7.43 1.60
N LYS A 367 -16.45 8.41 2.53
CA LYS A 367 -17.59 9.32 2.74
C LYS A 367 -17.88 10.18 1.50
N TYR A 368 -16.85 10.74 0.88
CA TYR A 368 -16.98 11.56 -0.33
C TYR A 368 -17.50 10.76 -1.54
N LEU A 369 -16.95 9.56 -1.77
CA LEU A 369 -17.29 8.72 -2.92
C LEU A 369 -18.67 8.05 -2.76
N GLY A 370 -19.03 7.69 -1.53
CA GLY A 370 -20.27 7.00 -1.16
C GLY A 370 -20.16 5.47 -1.28
N GLY A 371 -21.18 4.74 -0.83
CA GLY A 371 -21.11 3.28 -0.59
C GLY A 371 -20.95 2.36 -1.80
N GLN A 372 -20.95 2.87 -3.04
CA GLN A 372 -20.73 2.09 -4.27
C GLN A 372 -19.30 2.22 -4.82
N CYS A 373 -18.41 2.83 -4.03
CA CYS A 373 -17.00 2.97 -4.34
C CYS A 373 -16.19 2.41 -3.19
N HIS A 374 -15.07 1.80 -3.53
CA HIS A 374 -14.13 1.23 -2.60
C HIS A 374 -12.80 1.98 -2.74
N VAL A 375 -12.19 2.32 -1.62
CA VAL A 375 -10.90 2.99 -1.55
C VAL A 375 -10.01 2.27 -0.54
N GLY A 376 -8.75 2.10 -0.90
CA GLY A 376 -7.71 1.63 0.01
C GLY A 376 -6.43 2.43 -0.18
N ILE A 377 -5.73 2.65 0.92
CA ILE A 377 -4.55 3.52 1.00
C ILE A 377 -3.49 2.83 1.85
N VAL A 378 -2.25 2.81 1.39
CA VAL A 378 -1.15 2.18 2.13
C VAL A 378 0.17 2.90 1.90
N TYR A 379 1.05 2.84 2.89
CA TYR A 379 2.47 3.10 2.70
C TYR A 379 3.25 1.79 2.62
N ALA A 380 4.26 1.74 1.77
CA ALA A 380 5.32 0.75 1.91
C ALA A 380 5.91 0.81 3.34
N PRO A 381 6.45 -0.29 3.88
CA PRO A 381 6.97 -0.32 5.26
C PRO A 381 8.06 0.71 5.56
N ASP A 382 8.84 1.11 4.56
CA ASP A 382 9.88 2.15 4.64
C ASP A 382 9.34 3.58 4.39
N HIS A 383 8.04 3.71 4.14
CA HIS A 383 7.35 4.93 3.73
C HIS A 383 7.79 5.56 2.40
N SER A 384 8.55 4.84 1.56
CA SER A 384 9.05 5.35 0.27
C SER A 384 7.96 5.44 -0.80
N LYS A 385 6.90 4.64 -0.68
CA LYS A 385 5.74 4.63 -1.58
C LYS A 385 4.46 4.93 -0.79
N TYR A 386 3.63 5.82 -1.31
CA TYR A 386 2.24 6.05 -0.90
C TYR A 386 1.31 5.66 -2.04
N ARG A 387 0.46 4.65 -1.83
CA ARG A 387 -0.41 4.10 -2.88
C ARG A 387 -1.87 4.28 -2.52
N THR A 388 -2.66 4.76 -3.48
CA THR A 388 -4.12 4.86 -3.40
C THR A 388 -4.74 3.97 -4.47
N VAL A 389 -5.73 3.19 -4.08
CA VAL A 389 -6.46 2.29 -4.98
C VAL A 389 -7.95 2.58 -4.85
N TYR A 390 -8.62 2.71 -5.99
CA TYR A 390 -10.04 2.93 -6.10
C TYR A 390 -10.68 1.84 -6.96
N ALA A 391 -11.86 1.39 -6.58
CA ALA A 391 -12.68 0.48 -7.38
C ALA A 391 -14.17 0.83 -7.24
N ILE A 392 -14.96 0.36 -8.20
CA ILE A 392 -16.42 0.51 -8.21
C ILE A 392 -17.03 -0.83 -7.81
N SER A 393 -18.16 -0.80 -7.11
CA SER A 393 -18.86 -2.02 -6.72
C SER A 393 -19.21 -2.89 -7.92
N GLU A 394 -19.11 -4.21 -7.74
CA GLU A 394 -19.47 -5.20 -8.75
C GLU A 394 -20.95 -5.04 -9.14
N GLY A 395 -21.27 -5.28 -10.41
CA GLY A 395 -22.63 -5.15 -10.94
C GLY A 395 -23.11 -3.72 -11.21
N LEU A 396 -22.32 -2.67 -10.88
CA LEU A 396 -22.68 -1.31 -11.24
C LEU A 396 -22.48 -1.08 -12.75
N ALA A 397 -23.55 -0.70 -13.44
CA ALA A 397 -23.57 -0.50 -14.89
C ALA A 397 -24.16 0.86 -15.31
N GLY A 398 -24.00 1.20 -16.59
CA GLY A 398 -24.62 2.38 -17.21
C GLY A 398 -24.23 3.71 -16.56
N LEU A 399 -25.18 4.65 -16.53
CA LEU A 399 -24.97 6.02 -16.04
C LEU A 399 -24.46 6.09 -14.59
N SER A 400 -24.92 5.19 -13.73
CA SER A 400 -24.46 5.09 -12.34
C SER A 400 -22.97 4.77 -12.24
N ARG A 401 -22.47 3.83 -13.06
CA ARG A 401 -21.04 3.50 -13.14
C ARG A 401 -20.22 4.74 -13.52
N ILE A 402 -20.62 5.42 -14.58
CA ILE A 402 -19.94 6.61 -15.09
C ILE A 402 -19.91 7.71 -14.03
N LYS A 403 -21.03 7.99 -13.34
CA LYS A 403 -21.07 8.97 -12.25
C LYS A 403 -20.08 8.65 -11.13
N LYS A 404 -19.89 7.37 -10.79
CA LYS A 404 -18.91 6.92 -9.79
C LYS A 404 -17.47 7.01 -10.31
N THR A 405 -17.22 6.62 -11.55
CA THR A 405 -15.92 6.81 -12.23
C THR A 405 -15.48 8.26 -12.18
N LEU A 406 -16.37 9.21 -12.50
CA LEU A 406 -16.04 10.65 -12.47
C LEU A 406 -15.72 11.16 -11.06
N ARG A 407 -16.41 10.67 -10.04
CA ARG A 407 -16.09 11.01 -8.64
C ARG A 407 -14.71 10.48 -8.23
N ILE A 408 -14.38 9.25 -8.62
CA ILE A 408 -13.07 8.63 -8.37
C ILE A 408 -11.97 9.44 -9.05
N VAL A 409 -12.13 9.73 -10.35
CA VAL A 409 -11.13 10.48 -11.14
C VAL A 409 -10.93 11.87 -10.56
N ASN A 410 -12.02 12.56 -10.20
CA ASN A 410 -11.93 13.87 -9.57
C ASN A 410 -11.14 13.80 -8.24
N ASN A 411 -11.45 12.84 -7.37
CA ASN A 411 -10.74 12.69 -6.10
C ASN A 411 -9.24 12.40 -6.30
N ALA A 412 -8.93 11.49 -7.22
CA ALA A 412 -7.57 11.10 -7.56
C ALA A 412 -6.76 12.25 -8.20
N ALA A 413 -7.37 13.07 -9.04
CA ALA A 413 -6.72 14.25 -9.61
C ALA A 413 -6.47 15.35 -8.57
N ILE A 414 -7.38 15.51 -7.59
CA ILE A 414 -7.17 16.42 -6.44
C ILE A 414 -6.00 15.92 -5.59
N ASP A 415 -5.90 14.62 -5.31
CA ASP A 415 -4.73 14.04 -4.64
C ASP A 415 -3.44 14.34 -5.40
N PHE A 416 -3.45 14.18 -6.73
CA PHE A 416 -2.29 14.49 -7.55
C PHE A 416 -1.87 15.96 -7.40
N LEU A 417 -2.80 16.90 -7.49
CA LEU A 417 -2.50 18.32 -7.28
C LEU A 417 -1.94 18.61 -5.87
N ARG A 418 -2.40 17.86 -4.85
CA ARG A 418 -1.94 17.97 -3.47
C ARG A 418 -0.52 17.42 -3.27
N TYR A 419 -0.18 16.29 -3.91
CA TYR A 419 1.05 15.55 -3.60
C TYR A 419 2.17 15.70 -4.64
N LYS A 420 1.89 16.17 -5.85
CA LYS A 420 2.87 16.20 -6.96
C LYS A 420 4.19 16.92 -6.64
N ASN A 421 4.15 17.97 -5.82
CA ASN A 421 5.33 18.73 -5.44
C ASN A 421 6.17 18.08 -4.33
N HIS A 422 5.63 17.05 -3.68
CA HIS A 422 6.24 16.35 -2.54
C HIS A 422 6.54 14.88 -2.87
N ALA A 423 6.26 14.46 -4.09
CA ALA A 423 6.64 13.18 -4.66
C ALA A 423 7.87 13.34 -5.56
N LYS A 424 8.58 12.25 -5.84
CA LYS A 424 9.63 12.23 -6.86
C LYS A 424 9.03 12.59 -8.23
N LYS A 425 9.76 13.39 -9.02
CA LYS A 425 9.32 13.82 -10.36
C LYS A 425 9.40 12.71 -11.41
N GLN A 426 10.34 11.78 -11.25
CA GLN A 426 10.55 10.65 -12.14
C GLN A 426 10.38 9.32 -11.40
N VAL A 427 9.85 8.34 -12.12
CA VAL A 427 9.65 6.95 -11.71
C VAL A 427 10.09 6.02 -12.85
N ASN A 428 10.13 4.71 -12.60
CA ASN A 428 10.66 3.74 -13.58
C ASN A 428 9.99 3.80 -14.97
N ASN A 429 8.74 4.29 -15.04
CA ASN A 429 7.95 4.33 -16.28
C ASN A 429 7.73 5.76 -16.81
N GLY A 430 8.57 6.73 -16.45
CA GLY A 430 8.51 8.11 -16.94
C GLY A 430 8.30 9.17 -15.85
N GLU A 431 7.84 10.35 -16.26
CA GLU A 431 7.53 11.42 -15.31
C GLU A 431 6.25 11.10 -14.52
N THR A 432 6.25 11.40 -13.22
CA THR A 432 5.18 11.01 -12.30
C THR A 432 3.81 11.56 -12.75
N HIS A 433 3.75 12.80 -13.24
CA HIS A 433 2.48 13.37 -13.70
C HIS A 433 1.96 12.68 -14.96
N GLU A 434 2.85 12.34 -15.87
CA GLU A 434 2.53 11.64 -17.12
C GLU A 434 1.91 10.28 -16.81
N VAL A 435 2.57 9.47 -15.98
CA VAL A 435 2.09 8.16 -15.55
C VAL A 435 0.71 8.27 -14.89
N ILE A 436 0.52 9.26 -14.02
CA ILE A 436 -0.76 9.45 -13.31
C ILE A 436 -1.87 9.85 -14.29
N ILE A 437 -1.61 10.78 -15.21
CA ILE A 437 -2.60 11.26 -16.18
C ILE A 437 -3.00 10.13 -17.13
N LYS A 438 -2.03 9.35 -17.63
CA LYS A 438 -2.29 8.14 -18.44
C LYS A 438 -3.23 7.18 -17.71
N LYS A 439 -3.01 6.93 -16.41
CA LYS A 439 -3.89 6.08 -15.59
C LYS A 439 -5.30 6.66 -15.41
N LEU A 440 -5.44 7.97 -15.19
CA LEU A 440 -6.75 8.62 -15.06
C LEU A 440 -7.56 8.55 -16.36
N ILE A 441 -6.92 8.86 -17.49
CA ILE A 441 -7.54 8.80 -18.82
C ILE A 441 -7.94 7.36 -19.15
N THR A 442 -7.01 6.41 -18.98
CA THR A 442 -7.28 4.98 -19.21
C THR A 442 -8.43 4.50 -18.34
N TYR A 443 -8.44 4.82 -17.04
CA TYR A 443 -9.52 4.42 -16.15
C TYR A 443 -10.89 4.98 -16.56
N ILE A 444 -10.97 6.22 -17.05
CA ILE A 444 -12.23 6.74 -17.60
C ILE A 444 -12.68 5.91 -18.79
N PHE A 445 -11.79 5.70 -19.76
CA PHE A 445 -12.13 4.98 -20.99
C PHE A 445 -12.56 3.53 -20.74
N ARG A 446 -11.87 2.81 -19.84
CA ARG A 446 -12.28 1.46 -19.40
C ARG A 446 -13.69 1.40 -18.80
N ASN A 447 -14.24 2.53 -18.35
CA ASN A 447 -15.57 2.62 -17.74
C ASN A 447 -16.65 3.24 -18.65
N ILE A 448 -16.28 3.77 -19.82
CA ILE A 448 -17.24 4.37 -20.76
C ILE A 448 -17.28 3.68 -22.12
N LEU A 449 -16.25 2.91 -22.47
CA LEU A 449 -16.19 2.14 -23.71
C LEU A 449 -16.98 0.83 -23.59
N VAL A 450 -17.42 0.28 -24.72
CA VAL A 450 -18.20 -0.97 -24.80
C VAL A 450 -17.36 -2.22 -24.51
N LYS A 451 -16.05 -2.12 -24.66
CA LYS A 451 -15.06 -3.18 -24.42
C LYS A 451 -13.85 -2.56 -23.71
N ASP A 452 -13.04 -3.41 -23.09
CA ASP A 452 -11.74 -3.00 -22.58
C ASP A 452 -10.78 -2.88 -23.77
N TYR A 453 -10.21 -1.68 -23.96
CA TYR A 453 -9.24 -1.40 -25.00
C TYR A 453 -7.94 -0.95 -24.34
N PHE A 454 -6.81 -1.39 -24.91
CA PHE A 454 -5.51 -0.84 -24.51
C PHE A 454 -5.39 0.59 -25.06
N CYS A 455 -5.04 1.52 -24.18
CA CYS A 455 -4.84 2.93 -24.50
C CYS A 455 -3.35 3.18 -24.81
N GLU A 456 -3.02 3.37 -26.08
CA GLU A 456 -1.68 3.76 -26.52
C GLU A 456 -1.59 5.28 -26.65
N PHE A 457 -0.68 5.90 -25.90
CA PHE A 457 -0.48 7.35 -25.87
C PHE A 457 0.71 7.73 -26.76
N ASN A 458 0.45 8.35 -27.90
CA ASN A 458 1.45 8.82 -28.85
C ASN A 458 1.64 10.33 -28.70
N TYR A 459 2.76 10.72 -28.12
CA TYR A 459 3.17 12.10 -27.91
C TYR A 459 4.66 12.18 -28.20
N HIS A 460 5.12 13.35 -28.63
CA HIS A 460 6.50 13.57 -29.06
C HIS A 460 7.48 13.72 -27.88
N ASP A 461 7.33 12.88 -26.84
CA ASP A 461 8.07 12.90 -25.57
C ASP A 461 8.07 14.27 -24.85
N ILE A 462 7.05 15.09 -25.14
CA ILE A 462 6.82 16.37 -24.48
C ILE A 462 5.92 16.14 -23.27
N SER A 463 6.48 16.24 -22.06
CA SER A 463 5.72 15.96 -20.84
C SER A 463 4.61 16.98 -20.55
N GLU A 464 4.69 18.18 -21.11
CA GLU A 464 3.65 19.20 -21.12
C GLU A 464 2.41 18.80 -21.92
N SER A 465 2.46 17.69 -22.69
CA SER A 465 1.27 17.11 -23.32
C SER A 465 0.28 16.55 -22.30
N PHE A 466 0.68 16.36 -21.04
CA PHE A 466 -0.16 15.84 -19.96
C PHE A 466 -0.40 16.92 -18.90
N ILE A 467 -1.62 17.45 -18.84
CA ILE A 467 -1.94 18.62 -18.01
C ILE A 467 -3.04 18.28 -17.01
N ILE A 468 -2.83 18.59 -15.73
CA ILE A 468 -3.89 18.65 -14.71
C ILE A 468 -3.82 20.00 -14.00
N VAL A 469 -4.89 20.78 -14.11
CA VAL A 469 -4.99 22.12 -13.52
C VAL A 469 -6.43 22.49 -13.16
N ASN A 470 -6.59 23.49 -12.29
CA ASN A 470 -7.88 24.10 -12.00
C ASN A 470 -8.04 25.41 -12.77
N GLY A 471 -9.22 25.63 -13.35
CA GLY A 471 -9.63 26.86 -14.03
C GLY A 471 -9.23 26.90 -15.51
N ASN A 472 -10.14 27.38 -16.37
CA ASN A 472 -9.92 27.44 -17.81
C ASN A 472 -8.69 28.29 -18.19
N LYS A 473 -8.48 29.44 -17.55
CA LYS A 473 -7.32 30.29 -17.84
C LYS A 473 -5.98 29.55 -17.67
N ASN A 474 -5.85 28.78 -16.59
CA ASN A 474 -4.67 27.98 -16.35
C ASN A 474 -4.56 26.83 -17.35
N ALA A 475 -5.68 26.20 -17.73
CA ALA A 475 -5.71 25.17 -18.77
C ALA A 475 -5.20 25.70 -20.11
N GLN A 476 -5.71 26.85 -20.56
CA GLN A 476 -5.27 27.52 -21.78
C GLN A 476 -3.79 27.89 -21.73
N GLU A 477 -3.30 28.42 -20.61
CA GLU A 477 -1.88 28.77 -20.44
C GLU A 477 -0.98 27.53 -20.54
N ASN A 478 -1.38 26.40 -19.94
CA ASN A 478 -0.58 25.17 -19.99
C ASN A 478 -0.60 24.53 -21.38
N VAL A 479 -1.73 24.54 -22.09
CA VAL A 479 -1.78 24.08 -23.50
C VAL A 479 -0.96 24.99 -24.40
N LYS A 480 -0.95 26.30 -24.15
CA LYS A 480 -0.10 27.24 -24.87
C LYS A 480 1.38 26.95 -24.63
N LYS A 481 1.79 26.69 -23.38
CA LYS A 481 3.16 26.25 -23.04
C LYS A 481 3.54 24.96 -23.74
N ALA A 482 2.64 23.97 -23.78
CA ALA A 482 2.84 22.73 -24.52
C ALA A 482 3.05 22.99 -26.02
N HIS A 483 2.22 23.87 -26.62
CA HIS A 483 2.34 24.27 -28.02
C HIS A 483 3.66 25.01 -28.32
N GLU A 484 4.06 25.94 -27.46
CA GLU A 484 5.32 26.69 -27.59
C GLU A 484 6.52 25.74 -27.57
N LYS A 485 6.57 24.83 -26.59
CA LYS A 485 7.62 23.81 -26.50
C LYS A 485 7.61 22.82 -27.67
N PHE A 486 6.42 22.44 -28.15
CA PHE A 486 6.28 21.63 -29.35
C PHE A 486 6.85 22.34 -30.57
N CYS A 487 6.55 23.63 -30.74
CA CYS A 487 7.05 24.41 -31.86
C CYS A 487 8.57 24.58 -31.85
N GLU A 488 9.16 24.65 -30.65
CA GLU A 488 10.60 24.71 -30.44
C GLU A 488 11.29 23.40 -30.83
N LEU A 489 10.78 22.26 -30.36
CA LEU A 489 11.39 20.95 -30.58
C LEU A 489 11.08 20.36 -31.97
N TYR A 490 9.90 20.64 -32.51
CA TYR A 490 9.39 20.08 -33.78
C TYR A 490 8.93 21.20 -34.73
N PRO A 491 9.84 22.08 -35.19
CA PRO A 491 9.48 23.27 -35.96
C PRO A 491 8.85 22.95 -37.33
N TYR A 492 9.15 21.79 -37.90
CA TYR A 492 8.66 21.36 -39.21
C TYR A 492 7.41 20.49 -39.16
N ASP A 493 7.04 19.95 -37.99
CA ASP A 493 5.80 19.20 -37.83
C ASP A 493 4.62 20.17 -37.78
N LYS A 494 4.02 20.38 -38.94
CA LYS A 494 2.86 21.24 -39.10
C LYS A 494 1.55 20.54 -38.73
N ASP A 495 1.55 19.22 -38.52
CA ASP A 495 0.35 18.45 -38.22
C ASP A 495 0.16 18.43 -36.70
N GLY A 496 1.20 18.08 -35.93
CA GLY A 496 1.17 18.19 -34.47
C GLY A 496 0.88 19.62 -33.96
N LYS A 497 1.41 20.65 -34.62
CA LYS A 497 1.05 22.06 -34.34
C LYS A 497 -0.45 22.33 -34.53
N HIS A 498 -1.04 21.76 -35.59
CA HIS A 498 -2.45 21.94 -35.91
C HIS A 498 -3.34 21.19 -34.92
N GLU A 499 -2.94 20.01 -34.48
CA GLU A 499 -3.62 19.21 -33.45
C GLU A 499 -3.67 19.95 -32.10
N ILE A 500 -2.51 20.38 -31.58
CA ILE A 500 -2.45 21.11 -30.30
C ILE A 500 -3.25 22.41 -30.36
N ASN A 501 -3.17 23.15 -31.47
CA ASN A 501 -3.93 24.37 -31.65
C ASN A 501 -5.46 24.11 -31.75
N THR A 502 -5.88 22.95 -32.28
CA THR A 502 -7.30 22.55 -32.29
C THR A 502 -7.81 22.32 -30.86
N ILE A 503 -6.99 21.74 -29.98
CA ILE A 503 -7.31 21.60 -28.56
C ILE A 503 -7.43 22.97 -27.88
N PHE A 504 -6.51 23.89 -28.17
CA PHE A 504 -6.58 25.25 -27.66
C PHE A 504 -7.88 25.96 -28.07
N LYS A 505 -8.31 25.81 -29.32
CA LYS A 505 -9.59 26.35 -29.82
C LYS A 505 -10.80 25.74 -29.09
N SER A 506 -10.78 24.45 -28.76
CA SER A 506 -11.83 23.84 -27.94
C SER A 506 -11.91 24.46 -26.54
N LEU A 507 -10.77 24.76 -25.91
CA LEU A 507 -10.70 25.38 -24.58
C LEU A 507 -11.15 26.85 -24.55
N GLU A 508 -10.93 27.62 -25.61
CA GLU A 508 -11.40 29.03 -25.71
C GLU A 508 -12.92 29.14 -25.55
N GLU A 509 -13.65 28.13 -25.99
CA GLU A 509 -15.11 28.10 -25.97
C GLU A 509 -15.69 27.46 -24.70
N MET A 510 -14.86 27.25 -23.67
CA MET A 510 -15.29 26.70 -22.38
C MET A 510 -15.43 27.78 -21.31
N GLU A 511 -16.51 27.75 -20.54
CA GLU A 511 -16.72 28.65 -19.39
C GLU A 511 -16.60 27.91 -18.03
N TYR A 512 -15.85 26.82 -17.99
CA TYR A 512 -15.73 25.99 -16.79
C TYR A 512 -14.55 26.43 -15.91
N ARG A 513 -14.77 26.52 -14.59
CA ARG A 513 -13.76 27.01 -13.61
C ARG A 513 -13.13 25.91 -12.75
N GLY A 514 -13.60 24.68 -12.87
CA GLY A 514 -13.13 23.57 -12.03
C GLY A 514 -11.91 22.86 -12.60
N LEU A 515 -11.84 21.55 -12.36
CA LEU A 515 -10.69 20.71 -12.68
C LEU A 515 -10.66 20.30 -14.15
N TYR A 516 -9.51 20.47 -14.79
CA TYR A 516 -9.19 20.02 -16.14
C TYR A 516 -8.12 18.93 -16.10
N ILE A 517 -8.32 17.87 -16.88
CA ILE A 517 -7.30 16.86 -17.22
C ILE A 517 -7.23 16.84 -18.75
N ILE A 518 -6.08 17.21 -19.32
CA ILE A 518 -5.93 17.43 -20.76
C ILE A 518 -4.77 16.58 -21.27
N TYR A 519 -4.97 15.98 -22.44
CA TYR A 519 -3.95 15.31 -23.21
C TYR A 519 -3.89 15.92 -24.61
N THR A 520 -2.69 16.35 -25.02
CA THR A 520 -2.46 17.03 -26.30
C THR A 520 -1.68 16.20 -27.33
N GLY A 521 -1.83 14.88 -27.29
CA GLY A 521 -1.28 13.97 -28.29
C GLY A 521 -2.33 13.00 -28.83
N SER A 522 -1.89 12.09 -29.68
CA SER A 522 -2.74 11.06 -30.26
C SER A 522 -2.99 9.92 -29.26
N LEU A 523 -4.25 9.59 -29.01
CA LEU A 523 -4.65 8.42 -28.24
C LEU A 523 -5.24 7.36 -29.17
N ARG A 524 -4.62 6.18 -29.18
CA ARG A 524 -5.11 5.02 -29.94
C ARG A 524 -5.74 3.99 -29.02
N PHE A 525 -6.89 3.47 -29.45
CA PHE A 525 -7.56 2.35 -28.80
C PHE A 525 -7.23 1.06 -29.55
N ILE A 526 -6.56 0.14 -28.86
CA ILE A 526 -6.11 -1.14 -29.41
C ILE A 526 -6.97 -2.26 -28.82
N ASN A 527 -7.52 -3.12 -29.67
CA ASN A 527 -8.33 -4.26 -29.26
C ASN A 527 -7.49 -5.48 -28.89
N GLU A 528 -8.14 -6.56 -28.44
CA GLU A 528 -7.50 -7.83 -28.08
C GLU A 528 -6.73 -8.51 -29.23
N GLU A 529 -7.02 -8.14 -30.50
CA GLU A 529 -6.31 -8.61 -31.69
C GLU A 529 -5.09 -7.73 -32.05
N ASN A 530 -4.67 -6.82 -31.16
CA ASN A 530 -3.63 -5.82 -31.40
C ASN A 530 -3.91 -4.88 -32.59
N LYS A 531 -5.18 -4.68 -32.95
CA LYS A 531 -5.59 -3.75 -34.01
C LYS A 531 -6.09 -2.43 -33.42
N SER A 532 -5.62 -1.34 -34.01
CA SER A 532 -6.13 0.01 -33.72
C SER A 532 -7.54 0.16 -34.28
N VAL A 533 -8.52 0.35 -33.40
CA VAL A 533 -9.94 0.52 -33.79
C VAL A 533 -10.34 1.98 -33.92
N CYS A 534 -9.63 2.87 -33.22
CA CYS A 534 -9.90 4.30 -33.21
C CYS A 534 -8.65 5.05 -32.76
N GLU A 535 -8.41 6.20 -33.36
CA GLU A 535 -7.38 7.17 -33.01
C GLU A 535 -8.03 8.55 -32.86
N VAL A 536 -7.60 9.32 -31.86
CA VAL A 536 -8.10 10.67 -31.58
C VAL A 536 -6.95 11.60 -31.20
N ASP A 537 -7.00 12.85 -31.66
CA ASP A 537 -5.86 13.79 -31.59
C ASP A 537 -5.76 14.60 -30.30
N GLY A 538 -6.75 14.48 -29.41
CA GLY A 538 -6.76 15.24 -28.17
C GLY A 538 -7.95 14.97 -27.27
N ILE A 539 -7.73 15.14 -25.97
CA ILE A 539 -8.76 14.89 -24.96
C ILE A 539 -8.76 16.01 -23.91
N ILE A 540 -9.96 16.48 -23.58
CA ILE A 540 -10.22 17.37 -22.44
C ILE A 540 -11.25 16.70 -21.53
N LEU A 541 -10.85 16.39 -20.29
CA LEU A 541 -11.74 15.85 -19.26
C LEU A 541 -12.00 16.92 -18.20
N THR A 542 -13.27 17.04 -17.80
CA THR A 542 -13.71 17.93 -16.74
C THR A 542 -14.68 17.16 -15.82
N PRO A 543 -14.16 16.34 -14.88
CA PRO A 543 -14.96 15.34 -14.18
C PRO A 543 -16.07 15.92 -13.27
N ASN A 544 -16.02 17.23 -12.99
CA ASN A 544 -17.02 17.96 -12.20
C ASN A 544 -17.87 18.94 -13.02
N ASN A 545 -17.68 19.02 -14.34
CA ASN A 545 -18.53 19.84 -15.20
C ASN A 545 -19.91 19.18 -15.35
N GLN A 546 -20.98 19.96 -15.16
CA GLN A 546 -22.37 19.50 -15.20
C GLN A 546 -22.91 19.34 -16.62
N GLU A 547 -22.33 20.06 -17.60
CA GLU A 547 -22.78 20.00 -18.98
C GLU A 547 -22.12 18.86 -19.73
N HIS A 548 -20.78 18.88 -19.79
CA HIS A 548 -19.97 17.93 -20.55
C HIS A 548 -18.73 17.55 -19.75
N PHE A 549 -18.47 16.26 -19.58
CA PHE A 549 -17.32 15.80 -18.79
C PHE A 549 -16.14 15.32 -19.64
N ILE A 550 -16.36 15.03 -20.93
CA ILE A 550 -15.31 14.71 -21.92
C ILE A 550 -15.55 15.53 -23.18
N ARG A 551 -14.45 16.02 -23.75
CA ARG A 551 -14.35 16.42 -25.14
C ARG A 551 -13.26 15.60 -25.81
N VAL A 552 -13.59 14.94 -26.90
CA VAL A 552 -12.66 14.16 -27.74
C VAL A 552 -12.53 14.89 -29.06
N ILE A 553 -11.29 15.20 -29.43
CA ILE A 553 -10.97 16.15 -30.49
C ILE A 553 -10.32 15.40 -31.64
N GLU A 554 -10.75 15.74 -32.85
CA GLU A 554 -10.16 15.27 -34.10
C GLU A 554 -9.81 16.48 -34.96
N ALA A 555 -8.55 16.59 -35.36
CA ALA A 555 -8.02 17.66 -36.18
C ALA A 555 -7.87 17.18 -37.63
N LYS A 556 -8.17 18.06 -38.60
CA LYS A 556 -7.97 17.73 -40.03
C LYS A 556 -7.37 18.89 -40.78
N LYS A 557 -6.33 18.58 -41.56
CA LYS A 557 -5.59 19.56 -42.36
C LYS A 557 -5.67 19.24 -43.85
N LEU A 558 -6.81 19.59 -44.45
CA LEU A 558 -7.05 19.42 -45.89
C LEU A 558 -6.90 20.75 -46.65
N LYS A 559 -6.71 20.71 -47.96
CA LYS A 559 -6.58 21.92 -48.80
C LYS A 559 -7.88 22.78 -48.87
N GLY A 560 -9.03 22.30 -48.37
CA GLY A 560 -10.31 23.05 -48.34
C GLY A 560 -10.95 23.21 -46.95
N LYS A 561 -11.25 24.45 -46.54
CA LYS A 561 -11.73 24.84 -45.20
C LYS A 561 -13.01 24.12 -44.71
N ARG A 562 -14.10 24.11 -45.50
CA ARG A 562 -15.39 23.47 -45.14
C ARG A 562 -15.34 21.93 -45.12
N SER A 563 -14.35 21.33 -45.79
CA SER A 563 -14.18 19.87 -45.82
C SER A 563 -13.55 19.32 -44.54
N ARG A 564 -12.71 20.11 -43.85
CA ARG A 564 -11.93 19.66 -42.67
C ARG A 564 -12.81 19.21 -41.52
N SER A 565 -13.68 20.09 -41.03
CA SER A 565 -14.57 19.80 -39.89
C SER A 565 -15.62 18.72 -40.22
N THR A 566 -15.99 18.59 -41.49
CA THR A 566 -16.92 17.55 -41.96
C THR A 566 -16.25 16.18 -42.06
N GLN A 567 -14.99 16.10 -42.46
CA GLN A 567 -14.25 14.82 -42.42
C GLN A 567 -13.88 14.43 -40.99
N ALA A 568 -13.47 15.39 -40.15
CA ALA A 568 -13.18 15.13 -38.75
C ALA A 568 -14.40 14.57 -38.01
N ILE A 569 -15.59 15.17 -38.20
CA ILE A 569 -16.80 14.65 -37.56
C ILE A 569 -17.18 13.27 -38.10
N LYS A 570 -17.01 13.02 -39.39
CA LYS A 570 -17.29 11.72 -40.00
C LYS A 570 -16.39 10.62 -39.42
N GLN A 571 -15.10 10.90 -39.26
CA GLN A 571 -14.17 9.95 -38.62
C GLN A 571 -14.58 9.65 -37.18
N LEU A 572 -14.90 10.69 -36.40
CA LEU A 572 -15.39 10.52 -35.03
C LEU A 572 -16.68 9.70 -34.97
N GLU A 573 -17.60 9.88 -35.92
CA GLU A 573 -18.84 9.10 -36.04
C GLU A 573 -18.61 7.64 -36.43
N GLU A 574 -17.66 7.38 -37.32
CA GLU A 574 -17.38 6.04 -37.85
C GLU A 574 -16.46 5.23 -36.95
N GLN A 575 -15.57 5.87 -36.18
CA GLN A 575 -14.53 5.19 -35.40
C GLN A 575 -14.72 5.32 -33.89
N PHE A 576 -15.02 6.53 -33.38
CA PHE A 576 -15.07 6.76 -31.92
C PHE A 576 -16.46 6.51 -31.31
N ILE A 577 -17.54 6.99 -31.93
CA ILE A 577 -18.90 6.75 -31.41
C ILE A 577 -19.22 5.25 -31.26
N PRO A 578 -18.85 4.36 -32.19
CA PRO A 578 -19.16 2.94 -32.08
C PRO A 578 -18.46 2.24 -30.89
N VAL A 579 -17.34 2.79 -30.41
CA VAL A 579 -16.64 2.23 -29.25
C VAL A 579 -17.19 2.76 -27.91
N LEU A 580 -18.02 3.81 -27.92
CA LEU A 580 -18.67 4.35 -26.71
C LEU A 580 -19.90 3.54 -26.30
N SER A 581 -20.15 3.49 -24.99
CA SER A 581 -21.38 2.92 -24.44
C SER A 581 -22.63 3.64 -24.98
N LYS A 582 -23.64 2.86 -25.42
CA LYS A 582 -24.91 3.38 -25.99
C LYS A 582 -25.70 4.31 -25.07
N ASN A 583 -25.44 4.26 -23.76
CA ASN A 583 -26.15 5.05 -22.75
C ASN A 583 -25.67 6.50 -22.66
N LEU A 584 -24.63 6.89 -23.40
CA LEU A 584 -24.04 8.22 -23.34
C LEU A 584 -24.75 9.20 -24.28
N SER A 585 -25.12 10.38 -23.75
CA SER A 585 -25.58 11.49 -24.59
C SER A 585 -24.40 12.23 -25.18
N ILE A 586 -24.37 12.32 -26.51
CA ILE A 586 -23.27 12.91 -27.28
C ILE A 586 -23.74 14.18 -27.99
N VAL A 587 -22.93 15.23 -27.95
CA VAL A 587 -23.09 16.44 -28.77
C VAL A 587 -21.90 16.54 -29.72
N LYS A 588 -22.20 16.79 -30.99
CA LYS A 588 -21.21 16.93 -32.06
C LYS A 588 -20.98 18.41 -32.32
N ARG A 589 -19.73 18.84 -32.37
CA ARG A 589 -19.38 20.23 -32.66
C ARG A 589 -18.30 20.30 -33.73
N LYS A 590 -18.42 21.26 -34.64
CA LYS A 590 -17.44 21.56 -35.69
C LYS A 590 -16.67 22.82 -35.32
N PHE A 591 -15.36 22.79 -35.46
CA PHE A 591 -14.51 23.98 -35.41
C PHE A 591 -14.19 24.39 -36.84
N GLU A 592 -14.76 25.51 -37.30
CA GLU A 592 -14.47 25.99 -38.65
C GLU A 592 -12.96 26.16 -38.83
N ASN A 593 -12.42 25.54 -39.88
CA ASN A 593 -11.01 25.58 -40.30
C ASN A 593 -10.03 24.70 -39.50
N TYR A 594 -10.44 24.11 -38.36
CA TYR A 594 -9.55 23.34 -37.49
C TYR A 594 -9.87 21.83 -37.48
N GLY A 595 -11.10 21.47 -37.12
CA GLY A 595 -11.46 20.07 -36.87
C GLY A 595 -12.88 19.91 -36.34
N ALA A 596 -13.09 18.88 -35.53
CA ALA A 596 -14.36 18.63 -34.85
C ALA A 596 -14.11 18.05 -33.45
N GLU A 597 -15.14 18.06 -32.62
CA GLU A 597 -15.14 17.33 -31.35
C GLU A 597 -16.46 16.62 -31.09
N ILE A 598 -16.34 15.57 -30.28
CA ILE A 598 -17.44 14.92 -29.59
C ILE A 598 -17.41 15.36 -28.13
N GLN A 599 -18.52 15.93 -27.66
CA GLN A 599 -18.73 16.26 -26.25
C GLN A 599 -19.66 15.22 -25.62
N VAL A 600 -19.21 14.58 -24.54
CA VAL A 600 -20.02 13.62 -23.79
C VAL A 600 -20.69 14.33 -22.62
N LYS A 601 -22.02 14.35 -22.60
CA LYS A 601 -22.79 15.00 -21.53
C LYS A 601 -22.67 14.23 -20.21
N ARG A 602 -22.75 14.96 -19.11
CA ARG A 602 -22.75 14.34 -17.78
C ARG A 602 -24.03 13.50 -17.57
N PRO A 603 -23.91 12.27 -17.01
CA PRO A 603 -25.03 11.46 -16.53
C PRO A 603 -25.87 12.07 -15.42
#